data_AF-A0A924D961-F1
#
_entry.id   AF-A0A924D961-F1
#
_cell.length_a   1.000
_cell.length_b   1.000
_cell.length_c   1.000
_cell.angle_alpha   90.00
_cell.angle_beta   90.00
_cell.angle_gamma   90.00
#
_symmetry.space_group_name_H-M   'P 1'
#
loop_
_entity.id
_entity.type
_entity.pdbx_description
1 polymer ?
#
loop_
_entity_poly.entity_id
_entity_poly.type
_entity_poly.pdbx_seq_one_letter_code
_entity_poly.pdbx_strand_id
1 'polypeptide(L)'
;MNLLLPTHATSNLGIRLNLKLIVYLKDPEKVLKLNDSIYYTSWKDYFYNLLLHNYFFPDTAYELIGFTKDNDILYCIVQQVYVAITENTDLNQVKTFLTQNGFENNRNNDYISPELGIILEDLHDENVLTRNEILYFIDTVFYLTEKFWAEE
;
A
#
# COMPACT_ATOMS: atom_id res chain seq x y z
N MET A 1 3.87 -5.93 -28.65
CA MET A 1 3.55 -5.34 -27.34
C MET A 1 2.37 -4.40 -27.53
N ASN A 2 1.15 -4.94 -27.41
CA ASN A 2 -0.09 -4.16 -27.47
C ASN A 2 -0.82 -4.43 -26.15
N LEU A 3 -0.58 -3.59 -25.14
CA LEU A 3 -1.47 -3.53 -23.99
C LEU A 3 -2.77 -2.88 -24.48
N LEU A 4 -3.81 -3.68 -24.67
CA LEU A 4 -5.16 -3.17 -24.82
C LEU A 4 -5.61 -2.69 -23.43
N LEU A 5 -5.29 -1.44 -23.12
CA LEU A 5 -5.95 -0.72 -22.04
C LEU A 5 -7.44 -0.55 -22.39
N PRO A 6 -8.34 -0.48 -21.40
CA PRO A 6 -9.73 -0.10 -21.63
C PRO A 6 -9.77 1.17 -22.49
N THR A 7 -10.60 1.15 -23.53
CA THR A 7 -10.55 2.01 -24.74
C THR A 7 -10.74 3.52 -24.54
N HIS A 8 -10.51 4.06 -23.34
CA HIS A 8 -10.58 5.48 -23.04
C HIS A 8 -9.43 6.03 -22.17
N ALA A 9 -8.38 5.26 -21.85
CA ALA A 9 -7.22 5.78 -21.11
C ALA A 9 -6.15 6.33 -22.07
N THR A 10 -6.19 7.62 -22.34
CA THR A 10 -5.19 8.35 -23.12
C THR A 10 -3.85 8.43 -22.38
N SER A 11 -2.81 7.81 -22.95
CA SER A 11 -1.38 8.00 -22.65
C SER A 11 -0.97 8.01 -21.16
N ASN A 12 -0.87 6.83 -20.55
CA ASN A 12 -0.31 6.71 -19.20
C ASN A 12 1.21 6.52 -19.27
N LEU A 13 1.97 7.52 -18.80
CA LEU A 13 3.41 7.42 -18.53
C LEU A 13 3.61 6.46 -17.34
N GLY A 14 4.41 5.41 -17.49
CA GLY A 14 4.77 4.52 -16.39
C GLY A 14 5.73 5.22 -15.44
N ILE A 15 5.34 5.40 -14.17
CA ILE A 15 6.10 6.23 -13.21
C ILE A 15 7.06 5.40 -12.35
N ARG A 16 6.73 4.13 -12.08
CA ARG A 16 7.61 3.26 -11.27
C ARG A 16 7.36 1.79 -11.61
N LEU A 17 8.44 1.08 -11.89
CA LEU A 17 8.51 -0.37 -11.94
C LEU A 17 9.35 -0.80 -10.73
N ASN A 18 8.69 -1.16 -9.64
CA ASN A 18 9.29 -2.15 -8.75
C ASN A 18 9.01 -3.51 -9.40
N LEU A 19 9.87 -4.52 -9.23
CA LEU A 19 9.80 -5.80 -9.96
C LEU A 19 8.43 -6.52 -9.96
N LYS A 20 7.47 -6.07 -9.12
CA LYS A 20 6.23 -6.75 -8.74
C LYS A 20 5.00 -5.82 -8.65
N LEU A 21 5.19 -4.51 -8.80
CA LEU A 21 4.13 -3.51 -8.76
C LEU A 21 4.33 -2.54 -9.91
N ILE A 22 3.35 -2.47 -10.82
CA ILE A 22 3.39 -1.55 -11.95
C ILE A 22 2.48 -0.38 -11.65
N VAL A 23 3.03 0.84 -11.68
CA VAL A 23 2.30 2.07 -11.39
C VAL A 23 2.10 2.90 -12.66
N TYR A 24 0.84 3.17 -12.97
CA TYR A 24 0.42 4.03 -14.08
C TYR A 24 -0.24 5.29 -13.52
N LEU A 25 0.17 6.46 -14.01
CA LEU A 25 -0.59 7.68 -13.77
C LEU A 25 -1.89 7.61 -14.56
N LYS A 26 -3.05 7.79 -13.91
CA LYS A 26 -4.34 7.83 -14.59
C LYS A 26 -4.75 9.27 -14.91
N ASP A 27 -4.51 10.16 -13.95
CA ASP A 27 -4.76 11.60 -13.98
C ASP A 27 -3.82 12.27 -12.93
N PRO A 28 -3.75 13.61 -12.78
CA PRO A 28 -2.77 14.22 -11.87
C PRO A 28 -3.01 13.92 -10.39
N GLU A 29 -4.15 13.32 -10.03
CA GLU A 29 -4.55 13.07 -8.64
C GLU A 29 -4.60 11.58 -8.30
N LYS A 30 -4.49 10.67 -9.28
CA LYS A 30 -4.67 9.23 -9.07
C LYS A 30 -3.71 8.37 -9.85
N VAL A 31 -3.29 7.28 -9.21
CA VAL A 31 -2.48 6.22 -9.80
C VAL A 31 -3.25 4.90 -9.83
N LEU A 32 -2.99 4.11 -10.87
CA LEU A 32 -3.37 2.70 -10.94
C LEU A 32 -2.15 1.85 -10.61
N LYS A 33 -2.33 0.86 -9.73
CA LYS A 33 -1.30 -0.11 -9.38
C LYS A 33 -1.75 -1.52 -9.77
N LEU A 34 -0.86 -2.27 -10.41
CA LEU A 34 -1.04 -3.68 -10.72
C LEU A 34 -0.17 -4.51 -9.80
N ASN A 35 -0.78 -5.35 -8.96
CA ASN A 35 -0.09 -6.22 -8.01
C ASN A 35 -0.35 -7.68 -8.36
N ASP A 36 0.70 -8.50 -8.43
CA ASP A 36 0.63 -9.94 -8.76
C ASP A 36 0.49 -10.85 -7.52
N SER A 37 0.40 -10.26 -6.33
CA SER A 37 0.35 -10.89 -5.01
C SER A 37 1.57 -11.74 -4.61
N ILE A 38 2.71 -11.67 -5.32
CA ILE A 38 3.85 -12.57 -5.06
C ILE A 38 4.51 -12.41 -3.68
N TYR A 39 4.28 -11.27 -3.01
CA TYR A 39 4.74 -11.03 -1.64
C TYR A 39 3.80 -11.59 -0.57
N TYR A 40 2.64 -12.10 -0.98
CA TYR A 40 1.62 -12.63 -0.08
C TYR A 40 1.52 -14.14 -0.25
N THR A 41 1.19 -14.85 0.83
CA THR A 41 0.96 -16.29 0.79
C THR A 41 -0.28 -16.67 -0.02
N SER A 42 -1.25 -15.76 -0.13
CA SER A 42 -2.46 -15.93 -0.93
C SER A 42 -3.09 -14.58 -1.31
N TRP A 43 -3.98 -14.58 -2.30
CA TRP A 43 -4.83 -13.43 -2.62
C TRP A 43 -5.66 -12.93 -1.44
N LYS A 44 -6.09 -13.84 -0.56
CA LYS A 44 -6.84 -13.49 0.66
C LYS A 44 -6.00 -12.58 1.56
N ASP A 45 -4.72 -12.90 1.74
CA ASP A 45 -3.80 -12.12 2.56
C ASP A 45 -3.53 -10.74 1.93
N TYR A 46 -3.44 -10.67 0.60
CA TYR A 46 -3.38 -9.39 -0.12
C TYR A 46 -4.65 -8.55 0.09
N PHE A 47 -5.84 -9.14 0.04
CA PHE A 47 -7.08 -8.39 0.28
C PHE A 47 -7.21 -7.93 1.73
N TYR A 48 -6.78 -8.74 2.70
CA TYR A 48 -6.67 -8.28 4.09
C TYR A 48 -5.71 -7.10 4.22
N ASN A 49 -4.57 -7.14 3.53
CA ASN A 49 -3.66 -5.99 3.48
C ASN A 49 -4.34 -4.72 2.96
N LEU A 50 -5.10 -4.81 1.86
CA LEU A 50 -5.84 -3.65 1.33
C LEU A 50 -6.88 -3.12 2.32
N LEU A 51 -7.62 -4.01 2.98
CA LEU A 51 -8.64 -3.62 3.97
C LEU A 51 -8.02 -2.93 5.18
N LEU A 52 -6.93 -3.48 5.71
CA LEU A 52 -6.21 -2.91 6.86
C LEU A 52 -5.56 -1.58 6.49
N HIS A 53 -4.94 -1.48 5.31
CA HIS A 53 -4.41 -0.21 4.81
C HIS A 53 -5.51 0.86 4.76
N ASN A 54 -6.67 0.55 4.17
CA ASN A 54 -7.77 1.49 4.07
C ASN A 54 -8.35 1.90 5.44
N TYR A 55 -8.32 0.99 6.41
CA TYR A 55 -8.78 1.26 7.77
C TYR A 55 -7.82 2.20 8.53
N PHE A 56 -6.51 1.92 8.50
CA PHE A 56 -5.51 2.69 9.24
C PHE A 56 -5.08 3.98 8.52
N PHE A 57 -5.10 3.99 7.18
CA PHE A 57 -4.59 5.07 6.34
C PHE A 57 -5.62 5.49 5.29
N PRO A 58 -6.78 6.04 5.71
CA PRO A 58 -7.88 6.35 4.80
C PRO A 58 -7.53 7.42 3.75
N ASP A 59 -6.59 8.32 4.04
CA ASP A 59 -6.14 9.37 3.11
C ASP A 59 -5.46 8.82 1.86
N THR A 60 -4.99 7.57 1.91
CA THR A 60 -4.36 6.84 0.81
C THR A 60 -5.07 5.53 0.51
N ALA A 61 -6.37 5.43 0.83
CA ALA A 61 -7.14 4.22 0.62
C ALA A 61 -7.09 3.73 -0.84
N TYR A 62 -6.96 2.41 -1.00
CA TYR A 62 -7.06 1.70 -2.25
C TYR A 62 -8.53 1.45 -2.63
N GLU A 63 -8.84 1.68 -3.89
CA GLU A 63 -10.08 1.25 -4.53
C GLU A 63 -9.78 0.04 -5.44
N LEU A 64 -10.43 -1.09 -5.19
CA LEU A 64 -10.32 -2.27 -6.06
C LEU A 64 -11.07 -2.01 -7.37
N ILE A 65 -10.34 -1.93 -8.48
CA ILE A 65 -10.92 -1.68 -9.80
C ILE A 65 -11.29 -2.99 -10.51
N GLY A 66 -10.48 -4.04 -10.31
CA GLY A 66 -10.71 -5.34 -10.91
C GLY A 66 -9.41 -6.12 -11.09
N PHE A 67 -9.40 -7.01 -12.07
CA PHE A 67 -8.25 -7.87 -12.35
C PHE A 67 -7.90 -7.83 -13.85
N THR A 68 -6.64 -8.05 -14.16
CA THR A 68 -6.17 -8.25 -15.53
C THR A 68 -5.16 -9.40 -15.58
N LYS A 69 -4.93 -9.96 -16.76
CA LYS A 69 -3.97 -11.03 -16.97
C LYS A 69 -3.03 -10.66 -18.10
N ASP A 70 -1.73 -10.75 -17.87
CA ASP A 70 -0.68 -10.55 -18.87
C ASP A 70 0.42 -11.58 -18.71
N ASN A 71 0.87 -12.18 -19.81
CA ASN A 71 1.90 -13.24 -19.83
C ASN A 71 1.69 -14.33 -18.76
N ASP A 72 0.46 -14.81 -18.64
CA ASP A 72 0.01 -15.79 -17.64
C ASP A 72 0.04 -15.36 -16.17
N ILE A 73 0.40 -14.11 -15.88
CA ILE A 73 0.36 -13.53 -14.54
C ILE A 73 -0.98 -12.81 -14.34
N LEU A 74 -1.69 -13.17 -13.26
CA LEU A 74 -2.90 -12.47 -12.81
C LEU A 74 -2.49 -11.27 -11.95
N TYR A 75 -3.00 -10.10 -12.29
CA TYR A 75 -2.80 -8.87 -11.54
C TYR A 75 -4.14 -8.39 -10.98
N CYS A 76 -4.12 -7.94 -9.73
CA CYS A 76 -5.16 -7.09 -9.17
C CYS A 76 -4.84 -5.63 -9.49
N ILE A 77 -5.85 -4.91 -9.99
CA ILE A 77 -5.75 -3.48 -10.30
C ILE A 77 -6.42 -2.72 -9.18
N VAL A 78 -5.64 -1.88 -8.50
CA VAL A 78 -6.14 -0.94 -7.50
C VAL A 78 -5.87 0.49 -7.93
N GLN A 79 -6.75 1.41 -7.54
CA GLN A 79 -6.56 2.85 -7.69
C GLN A 79 -6.23 3.45 -6.32
N GLN A 80 -5.29 4.39 -6.28
CA GLN A 80 -4.92 5.13 -5.08
C GLN A 80 -4.76 6.61 -5.43
N VAL A 81 -4.96 7.50 -4.47
CA VAL A 81 -4.60 8.92 -4.64
C VAL A 81 -3.08 9.06 -4.90
N TYR A 82 -2.71 9.98 -5.77
CA TYR A 82 -1.34 10.40 -5.96
C TYR A 82 -0.98 11.45 -4.89
N VAL A 83 0.09 11.19 -4.14
CA VAL A 83 0.60 12.12 -3.12
C VAL A 83 1.90 12.73 -3.61
N ALA A 84 1.90 14.05 -3.82
CA ALA A 84 3.10 14.81 -4.11
C ALA A 84 3.90 15.04 -2.82
N ILE A 85 5.21 14.79 -2.87
CA ILE A 85 6.14 14.98 -1.74
C ILE A 85 6.56 16.46 -1.67
N THR A 86 6.51 17.07 -0.49
CA THR A 86 7.06 18.43 -0.27
C THR A 86 8.32 18.42 0.59
N GLU A 87 8.53 17.37 1.40
CA GLU A 87 9.71 17.18 2.23
C GLU A 87 10.09 15.71 2.39
N ASN A 88 11.33 15.46 2.80
CA ASN A 88 11.76 14.11 3.19
C ASN A 88 11.06 13.69 4.48
N THR A 89 10.66 12.43 4.54
CA THR A 89 9.99 11.86 5.71
C THR A 89 10.96 11.66 6.88
N ASP A 90 10.59 12.20 8.05
CA ASP A 90 11.30 11.94 9.30
C ASP A 90 10.76 10.67 9.97
N LEU A 91 11.58 9.60 9.97
CA LEU A 91 11.21 8.31 10.55
C LEU A 91 10.93 8.39 12.06
N ASN A 92 11.44 9.41 12.78
CA ASN A 92 11.07 9.61 14.19
C ASN A 92 9.63 10.08 14.35
N GLN A 93 9.13 10.89 13.40
CA GLN A 93 7.72 11.28 13.37
C GLN A 93 6.82 10.09 13.06
N VAL A 94 7.22 9.23 12.11
CA VAL A 94 6.53 7.97 11.80
C VAL A 94 6.44 7.09 13.04
N LYS A 95 7.56 6.91 13.76
CA LYS A 95 7.60 6.14 15.01
C LYS A 95 6.67 6.72 16.06
N THR A 96 6.71 8.04 16.25
CA THR A 96 5.86 8.74 17.23
C THR A 96 4.37 8.57 16.88
N PHE A 97 4.00 8.76 15.61
CA PHE A 97 2.64 8.58 15.12
C PHE A 97 2.13 7.17 15.39
N LEU A 98 2.90 6.13 15.04
CA LEU A 98 2.51 4.74 15.22
C LEU A 98 2.40 4.36 16.71
N THR A 99 3.35 4.80 17.54
CA THR A 99 3.28 4.57 18.99
C THR A 99 2.05 5.22 19.64
N GLN A 100 1.67 6.43 19.20
CA GLN A 100 0.43 7.07 19.67
C GLN A 100 -0.84 6.33 19.22
N ASN A 101 -0.76 5.52 18.17
CA ASN A 101 -1.87 4.72 17.63
C ASN A 101 -1.79 3.23 18.02
N GLY A 102 -1.08 2.90 19.10
CA GLY A 102 -1.09 1.53 19.66
C GLY A 102 -0.18 0.53 18.93
N PHE A 103 0.78 1.02 18.14
CA PHE A 103 1.82 0.21 17.52
C PHE A 103 3.17 0.37 18.23
N GLU A 104 3.80 -0.74 18.54
CA GLU A 104 5.12 -0.83 19.13
C GLU A 104 6.15 -1.11 18.03
N ASN A 105 7.25 -0.34 18.03
CA ASN A 105 8.36 -0.60 17.13
C ASN A 105 9.06 -1.89 17.56
N ASN A 106 9.10 -2.90 16.67
CA ASN A 106 9.70 -4.19 16.96
C ASN A 106 11.18 -4.23 16.51
N ARG A 107 11.42 -4.00 15.21
CA ARG A 107 12.77 -3.99 14.62
C ARG A 107 12.78 -3.05 13.42
N ASN A 108 13.87 -2.30 13.23
CA ASN A 108 13.98 -1.33 12.11
C ASN A 108 12.73 -0.44 12.05
N ASN A 109 12.04 -0.42 10.91
CA ASN A 109 10.76 0.27 10.74
C ASN A 109 9.56 -0.69 10.68
N ASP A 110 9.67 -1.85 11.31
CA ASP A 110 8.58 -2.80 11.46
C ASP A 110 7.92 -2.60 12.83
N TYR A 111 6.60 -2.70 12.85
CA TYR A 111 5.77 -2.39 14.01
C TYR A 111 4.78 -3.51 14.28
N ILE A 112 4.40 -3.67 15.54
CA ILE A 112 3.40 -4.63 15.97
C ILE A 112 2.33 -3.91 16.78
N SER A 113 1.07 -4.29 16.62
CA SER A 113 0.02 -3.97 17.59
C SER A 113 -0.30 -5.26 18.34
N PRO A 114 0.29 -5.49 19.53
CA PRO A 114 0.07 -6.72 20.28
C PRO A 114 -1.38 -6.88 20.69
N GLU A 115 -2.09 -5.77 20.93
CA GLU A 115 -3.51 -5.76 21.27
C GLU A 115 -4.36 -6.31 20.11
N LEU A 116 -4.18 -5.77 18.91
CA LEU A 116 -4.94 -6.17 17.73
C LEU A 116 -4.44 -7.47 17.08
N GLY A 117 -3.24 -7.94 17.43
CA GLY A 117 -2.61 -9.08 16.77
C GLY A 117 -2.16 -8.79 15.34
N ILE A 118 -1.72 -7.56 15.08
CA ILE A 118 -1.31 -7.05 13.76
C ILE A 118 0.20 -6.80 13.72
N ILE A 119 0.84 -7.09 12.59
CA ILE A 119 2.22 -6.70 12.26
C ILE A 119 2.14 -5.78 11.03
N LEU A 120 2.85 -4.66 11.06
CA LEU A 120 2.95 -3.67 10.00
C LEU A 120 4.42 -3.48 9.61
N GLU A 121 4.74 -3.85 8.37
CA GLU A 121 6.09 -3.82 7.81
C GLU A 121 6.20 -2.87 6.61
N ASP A 122 7.42 -2.75 6.08
CA ASP A 122 7.77 -1.98 4.87
C ASP A 122 7.61 -0.46 5.00
N LEU A 123 7.74 0.08 6.22
CA LEU A 123 7.65 1.52 6.50
C LEU A 123 8.98 2.25 6.37
N HIS A 124 9.57 2.23 5.18
CA HIS A 124 10.71 3.08 4.84
C HIS A 124 10.27 4.44 4.27
N ASP A 125 11.22 5.35 4.12
CA ASP A 125 11.00 6.71 3.60
C ASP A 125 10.41 6.75 2.18
N GLU A 126 10.63 5.72 1.34
CA GLU A 126 9.94 5.65 0.04
C GLU A 126 8.45 5.23 0.11
N ASN A 127 8.00 4.61 1.22
CA ASN A 127 6.62 4.12 1.42
C ASN A 127 5.82 4.97 2.42
N VAL A 128 6.49 5.89 3.12
CA VAL A 128 5.83 6.90 3.93
C VAL A 128 6.23 8.26 3.36
N LEU A 129 5.27 8.95 2.78
CA LEU A 129 5.45 10.23 2.12
C LEU A 129 5.05 11.37 3.05
N THR A 130 5.73 12.50 2.98
CA THR A 130 5.36 13.69 3.77
C THR A 130 4.97 14.84 2.85
N ARG A 131 3.78 15.40 3.10
CA ARG A 131 3.25 16.56 2.40
C ARG A 131 2.67 17.55 3.39
N ASN A 132 3.26 18.73 3.47
CA ASN A 132 2.91 19.79 4.42
C ASN A 132 2.88 19.26 5.87
N GLU A 133 3.93 18.56 6.29
CA GLU A 133 4.08 17.97 7.63
C GLU A 133 3.11 16.82 7.96
N ILE A 134 2.27 16.41 7.00
CA ILE A 134 1.33 15.30 7.15
C ILE A 134 1.94 14.04 6.52
N LEU A 135 1.90 12.94 7.27
CA LEU A 135 2.35 11.61 6.82
C LEU A 135 1.26 10.93 5.98
N TYR A 136 1.65 10.40 4.83
CA TYR A 136 0.81 9.60 3.93
C TYR A 136 1.48 8.25 3.73
N PHE A 137 0.78 7.17 4.06
CA PHE A 137 1.31 5.81 3.99
C PHE A 137 0.91 5.18 2.66
N ILE A 138 1.84 4.61 1.92
CA ILE A 138 1.58 3.87 0.69
C ILE A 138 2.32 2.54 0.72
N ASP A 139 1.86 1.57 -0.07
CA ASP A 139 2.53 0.27 -0.25
C ASP A 139 2.89 -0.47 1.07
N THR A 140 2.12 -0.22 2.14
CA THR A 140 2.31 -0.89 3.44
C THR A 140 2.01 -2.39 3.38
N VAL A 141 2.65 -3.15 4.25
CA VAL A 141 2.43 -4.60 4.37
C VAL A 141 1.93 -4.96 5.77
N PHE A 142 0.72 -5.49 5.84
CA PHE A 142 0.10 -5.99 7.05
C PHE A 142 0.11 -7.52 7.10
N TYR A 143 0.51 -8.06 8.25
CA TYR A 143 0.30 -9.46 8.60
C TYR A 143 -0.61 -9.59 9.81
N LEU A 144 -1.38 -10.67 9.82
CA LEU A 144 -2.29 -11.01 10.89
C LEU A 144 -1.75 -12.20 11.66
N THR A 145 -1.74 -12.10 12.98
CA THR A 145 -1.45 -13.22 13.88
C THR A 145 -2.73 -13.93 14.26
N GLU A 146 -2.62 -15.14 14.84
CA GLU A 146 -3.79 -15.88 15.37
C GLU A 146 -4.62 -15.05 16.35
N LYS A 147 -3.99 -14.13 17.08
CA LYS A 147 -4.67 -13.26 18.04
C LYS A 147 -5.72 -12.36 17.38
N PHE A 148 -5.51 -11.90 16.14
CA PHE A 148 -6.48 -11.06 15.44
C PHE A 148 -7.85 -11.76 15.27
N TRP A 149 -7.85 -13.09 15.24
CA TRP A 149 -9.04 -13.91 15.06
C TRP A 149 -9.60 -14.47 16.36
N ALA A 150 -8.93 -14.25 17.50
CA ALA A 150 -9.41 -14.71 18.78
C ALA A 150 -10.61 -13.86 19.22
N GLU A 151 -11.70 -14.51 19.60
CA GLU A 151 -12.81 -13.85 20.30
C GLU A 151 -12.38 -13.55 21.74
N GLU A 152 -12.73 -12.36 22.25
CA GLU A 152 -12.50 -11.97 23.66
C GLU A 152 -13.32 -12.78 24.67
#